data_AF-A0A965XSK0-F1
#
_entry.id   AF-A0A965XSK0-F1
#
_cell.length_a   1.000
_cell.length_b   1.000
_cell.length_c   1.000
_cell.angle_alpha   90.00
_cell.angle_beta   90.00
_cell.angle_gamma   90.00
#
_symmetry.space_group_name_H-M   'P 1'
#
loop_
_entity.id
_entity.type
_entity.pdbx_description
1 polymer ?
#
loop_
_entity_poly.entity_id
_entity_poly.type
_entity_poly.pdbx_seq_one_letter_code
_entity_poly.pdbx_strand_id
1 'polypeptide(L)' 'IVERRSADGRRPLVVHNIGAGPELDDTLFLYPITGHYRYSGSD' A
#
# COMPACT_ATOMS: atom_id res chain seq x y z
N ILE A 1 -1.24 -6.24 -11.85
CA ILE A 1 0.17 -6.19 -11.38
C ILE A 1 0.76 -4.88 -11.87
N VAL A 2 1.46 -4.14 -11.03
CA VAL A 2 2.17 -2.91 -11.42
C VAL A 2 3.67 -3.19 -11.39
N GLU A 3 4.40 -2.78 -12.43
CA GLU A 3 5.85 -3.06 -12.58
C GLU A 3 6.74 -1.86 -12.22
N ARG A 4 6.13 -0.73 -11.83
CA ARG A 4 6.87 0.48 -11.43
C ARG A 4 7.54 0.29 -10.06
N ARG A 5 8.71 0.91 -9.92
CA ARG A 5 9.56 0.84 -8.74
C ARG A 5 9.81 2.22 -8.15
N SER A 6 10.26 2.25 -6.90
CA SER A 6 10.78 3.42 -6.20
C SER A 6 11.89 4.11 -7.01
N ALA A 7 12.17 5.38 -6.70
CA ALA A 7 13.20 6.16 -7.41
C ALA A 7 14.61 5.51 -7.34
N ASP A 8 14.89 4.77 -6.26
CA ASP A 8 16.13 4.00 -6.09
C ASP A 8 16.10 2.59 -6.73
N GLY A 9 14.97 2.20 -7.33
CA GLY A 9 14.75 0.91 -7.99
C GLY A 9 14.56 -0.28 -7.04
N ARG A 10 14.62 -0.08 -5.72
CA ARG A 10 14.70 -1.18 -4.75
C ARG A 10 13.36 -1.84 -4.44
N ARG A 11 12.25 -1.11 -4.52
CA ARG A 11 10.94 -1.56 -4.05
C ARG A 11 9.85 -1.38 -5.12
N PRO A 12 8.86 -2.27 -5.21
CA PRO A 12 7.68 -2.02 -6.02
C PRO A 12 6.85 -0.91 -5.39
N LEU A 13 6.20 -0.09 -6.22
CA LEU A 13 5.22 0.88 -5.75
C LEU A 13 3.91 0.18 -5.39
N VAL A 14 3.16 0.75 -4.44
CA VAL A 14 1.90 0.20 -3.94
C VAL A 14 0.75 1.12 -4.32
N VAL A 15 -0.37 0.54 -4.76
CA VAL A 15 -1.59 1.32 -4.99
C VAL A 15 -2.30 1.51 -3.64
N HIS A 16 -2.64 2.75 -3.30
CA HIS A 16 -3.45 3.08 -2.15
C HIS A 16 -4.60 4.02 -2.52
N ASN A 17 -5.66 4.02 -1.71
CA ASN A 17 -6.78 4.96 -1.84
C ASN A 17 -6.78 5.99 -0.71
N ILE A 18 -5.60 6.43 -0.27
CA ILE A 18 -5.48 7.55 0.67
C ILE A 18 -5.96 8.80 -0.07
N GLY A 19 -7.07 9.40 0.35
CA GLY A 19 -7.68 10.56 -0.31
C GLY A 19 -8.85 10.19 -1.23
N ALA A 20 -8.97 10.88 -2.37
CA ALA A 20 -10.13 10.80 -3.28
C ALA A 20 -9.91 9.92 -4.52
N GLY A 21 -9.11 8.85 -4.41
CA GLY A 21 -8.93 7.89 -5.51
C GLY A 21 -7.68 7.02 -5.37
N PRO A 22 -7.50 6.05 -6.29
CA PRO A 22 -6.32 5.19 -6.32
C PRO A 22 -5.10 5.94 -6.84
N GLU A 23 -4.03 5.93 -6.06
CA GLU A 23 -2.72 6.49 -6.40
C GLU A 23 -1.64 5.43 -6.21
N LEU A 24 -0.57 5.50 -7.01
CA LEU A 24 0.55 4.57 -6.95
C LEU A 24 1.79 5.27 -6.37
N ASP A 25 2.25 4.82 -5.20
CA ASP A 25 3.31 5.52 -4.44
C ASP A 25 4.22 4.56 -3.63
N ASP A 26 5.36 5.06 -3.14
CA ASP A 26 6.32 4.37 -2.25
C ASP A 26 5.98 4.65 -0.76
N THR A 27 4.73 4.39 -0.37
CA THR A 27 4.18 4.82 0.93
C THR A 27 3.93 3.70 1.94
N LEU A 28 4.20 2.43 1.58
CA LEU A 28 3.81 1.26 2.38
C LEU A 28 4.26 1.32 3.85
N PHE A 29 5.40 1.95 4.11
CA PHE A 29 5.97 2.08 5.47
C PHE A 29 6.20 3.54 5.90
N LEU A 30 5.62 4.52 5.21
CA LEU A 30 5.72 5.93 5.60
C LEU A 30 4.84 6.26 6.82
N TYR A 31 3.78 5.49 7.04
CA TYR A 31 2.82 5.69 8.13
C TYR A 31 3.00 4.65 9.24
N PRO A 32 2.71 5.00 10.51
CA PRO A 32 2.73 4.03 11.60
C PRO A 32 1.74 2.88 11.35
N ILE A 33 2.17 1.65 11.61
CA ILE A 33 1.29 0.48 11.60
C ILE A 33 0.41 0.55 12.86
N THR A 34 -0.90 0.69 12.66
CA THR A 34 -1.87 0.83 13.77
C THR A 34 -2.47 -0.50 14.25
N GLY A 35 -2.28 -1.58 13.51
CA GLY A 35 -2.76 -2.91 13.90
C GLY A 35 -2.66 -3.93 12.77
N HIS A 36 -2.97 -5.18 13.11
CA HIS A 36 -3.11 -6.28 12.16
C HIS A 36 -4.56 -6.76 12.19
N TYR A 37 -5.29 -6.56 11.10
CA TYR A 37 -6.70 -6.92 10.99
C TYR A 37 -6.84 -8.20 10.16
N ARG A 38 -7.66 -9.13 10.65
CA ARG A 38 -8.08 -10.32 9.92
C ARG A 38 -9.60 -10.34 9.88
N TYR A 39 -10.17 -10.31 8.68
CA TYR A 39 -11.60 -10.54 8.51
C TYR A 39 -11.89 -12.02 8.79
N SER A 40 -12.70 -12.30 9.81
CA SER A 40 -13.04 -13.68 10.18
C SER A 40 -14.21 -14.25 9.38
N GLY A 41 -14.96 -13.43 8.65
CA GLY A 41 -16.27 -13.82 8.13
C GLY A 41 -17.25 -14.12 9.26
N SER A 42 -18.54 -13.95 8.99
CA SER A 42 -19.58 -14.69 9.68
C SER A 42 -19.99 -15.82 8.74
N ASP A 43 -19.91 -17.06 9.22
CA ASP A 43 -20.54 -18.21 8.54
C ASP A 43 -22.06 -18.02 8.41
#